data_AF-A0A009P9I3-F1
#
_entry.id   AF-A0A009P9I3-F1
#
_cell.length_a   1.000
_cell.length_b   1.000
_cell.length_c   1.000
_cell.angle_alpha   90.00
_cell.angle_beta   90.00
_cell.angle_gamma   90.00
#
_symmetry.space_group_name_H-M   'P 1'
#
loop_
_entity.id
_entity.type
_entity.pdbx_description
1 polymer ?
#
loop_
_entity_poly.entity_id
_entity_poly.type
_entity_poly.pdbx_seq_one_letter_code
_entity_poly.pdbx_strand_id
1 'polypeptide(L)'
;MDAILLEDDLPTSGQVKLALKENLNNGRSLQLFEGETYSDLVEAFVANIFSRGVIIEAENRAIPSKNLAVTLTSVLFSRPKRNSILSDDIELLKTKLNDPSVAIPEQPLSLVTELKSDINQKETYSFRGRSGTEGFGSKVEELYFPLPYNKEQITIVQNLLTSSGVVVQGPPGTGKTHSIANIICHYLANGKKVLVTAQQSHVLKTVHEKIPDELKPLVVSRNGSSKESKNQLESSIDLIVQKITQMNVAEVRKTIEVLKQQIDHNHHEMALIDREIYNFAEKHYQNIEVDGNKKLPMDIVKTVLESRASYEWFNDQLTLENKDQFPFSQIELIQLRDSRKKIGIDLPFINYG
;
A
#
# COMPACT_ATOMS: atom_id res chain seq x y z
N MET A 1 51.46 -16.81 7.41
CA MET A 1 50.60 -15.62 7.44
C MET A 1 50.72 -14.99 6.07
N ASP A 2 49.85 -15.40 5.16
CA ASP A 2 49.82 -14.82 3.81
C ASP A 2 49.08 -13.50 3.91
N ALA A 3 49.84 -12.41 3.95
CA ALA A 3 49.28 -11.06 3.90
C ALA A 3 48.74 -10.82 2.48
N ILE A 4 47.47 -11.19 2.28
CA ILE A 4 46.69 -10.73 1.15
C ILE A 4 46.41 -9.26 1.43
N LEU A 5 47.11 -8.36 0.74
CA LEU A 5 46.80 -6.94 0.71
C LEU A 5 45.34 -6.77 0.26
N LEU A 6 44.49 -6.34 1.18
CA LEU A 6 43.12 -5.92 0.90
C LEU A 6 43.16 -4.50 0.31
N GLU A 7 42.24 -4.19 -0.62
CA GLU A 7 42.18 -2.90 -1.33
C GLU A 7 42.16 -1.66 -0.41
N ASP A 8 41.81 -1.83 0.86
CA ASP A 8 41.65 -0.75 1.84
C ASP A 8 42.94 -0.39 2.61
N ASP A 9 44.03 -1.16 2.49
CA ASP A 9 45.29 -0.92 3.23
C ASP A 9 46.30 0.01 2.51
N LEU A 10 45.95 0.58 1.36
CA LEU A 10 46.83 1.42 0.56
C LEU A 10 46.36 2.88 0.52
N PRO A 11 46.92 3.78 1.35
CA PRO A 11 46.51 5.20 1.42
C PRO A 11 46.81 6.03 0.14
N THR A 12 47.39 5.43 -0.90
CA THR A 12 47.77 6.08 -2.18
C THR A 12 47.16 5.41 -3.43
N SER A 13 46.20 4.49 -3.28
CA SER A 13 45.69 3.66 -4.38
C SER A 13 45.07 4.46 -5.55
N GLY A 14 44.46 5.62 -5.30
CA GLY A 14 43.76 6.40 -6.31
C GLY A 14 44.65 7.01 -7.39
N GLN A 15 45.73 7.71 -7.00
CA GLN A 15 46.66 8.35 -7.95
C GLN A 15 47.53 7.33 -8.68
N VAL A 16 47.98 6.29 -7.99
CA VAL A 16 48.76 5.19 -8.57
C VAL A 16 47.92 4.43 -9.61
N LYS A 17 46.65 4.17 -9.31
CA LYS A 17 45.71 3.52 -10.25
C LYS A 17 45.42 4.38 -11.48
N LEU A 18 45.34 5.71 -11.34
CA LEU A 18 45.18 6.63 -12.45
C LEU A 18 46.42 6.67 -13.36
N ALA A 19 47.61 6.80 -12.77
CA ALA A 19 48.89 6.80 -13.48
C ALA A 19 49.16 5.47 -14.20
N LEU A 20 48.84 4.33 -13.57
CA LEU A 20 48.93 3.03 -14.22
C LEU A 20 47.92 2.89 -15.37
N LYS A 21 46.69 3.37 -15.20
CA LYS A 21 45.64 3.30 -16.23
C LYS A 21 45.96 4.16 -17.44
N GLU A 22 46.56 5.33 -17.26
CA GLU A 22 47.06 6.17 -18.34
C GLU A 22 48.21 5.48 -19.10
N ASN A 23 49.16 4.87 -18.40
CA ASN A 23 50.26 4.14 -19.04
C ASN A 23 49.80 2.87 -19.78
N LEU A 24 48.77 2.19 -19.30
CA LEU A 24 48.15 1.03 -19.95
C LEU A 24 47.39 1.41 -21.24
N ASN A 25 46.80 2.60 -21.28
CA ASN A 25 46.02 3.08 -22.44
C ASN A 25 46.90 3.57 -23.61
N ASN A 26 48.22 3.67 -23.45
CA ASN A 26 49.16 4.11 -24.49
C ASN A 26 49.47 3.04 -25.57
N GLY A 27 48.55 2.11 -25.83
CA GLY A 27 48.67 1.14 -26.94
C GLY A 27 49.75 0.06 -26.74
N ARG A 28 50.22 -0.16 -25.51
CA ARG A 28 51.20 -1.22 -25.19
C ARG A 28 50.53 -2.61 -25.24
N SER A 29 51.16 -3.55 -25.95
CA SER A 29 50.77 -4.96 -25.91
C SER A 29 51.42 -5.63 -24.70
N LEU A 30 50.62 -5.95 -23.69
CA LEU A 30 51.09 -6.60 -22.46
C LEU A 30 50.98 -8.11 -22.61
N GLN A 31 52.09 -8.82 -22.49
CA GLN A 31 52.10 -10.26 -22.51
C GLN A 31 52.30 -10.78 -21.09
N LEU A 32 51.28 -11.44 -20.53
CA LEU A 32 51.22 -11.87 -19.12
C LEU A 32 52.42 -12.72 -18.65
N PHE A 33 53.10 -13.41 -19.57
CA PHE A 33 54.24 -14.29 -19.28
C PHE A 33 55.59 -13.70 -19.67
N GLU A 34 55.63 -12.50 -20.24
CA GLU A 34 56.85 -11.78 -20.60
C GLU A 34 57.00 -10.58 -19.66
N GLY A 35 57.70 -10.77 -18.54
CA GLY A 35 57.91 -9.76 -17.50
C GLY A 35 58.48 -8.42 -18.01
N GLU A 36 59.28 -8.47 -19.08
CA GLU A 36 59.84 -7.30 -19.75
C GLU A 36 58.77 -6.35 -20.30
N THR A 37 57.60 -6.86 -20.69
CA THR A 37 56.52 -6.03 -21.27
C THR A 37 55.84 -5.11 -20.24
N TYR A 38 56.04 -5.38 -18.95
CA TYR A 38 55.40 -4.63 -17.86
C TYR A 38 56.35 -4.29 -16.68
N SER A 39 57.66 -4.52 -16.81
CA SER A 39 58.64 -4.23 -15.76
C SER A 39 58.58 -2.77 -15.28
N ASP A 40 58.60 -1.81 -16.21
CA ASP A 40 58.55 -0.38 -15.90
C ASP A 40 57.31 0.01 -15.07
N LEU A 41 56.17 -0.65 -15.32
CA LEU A 41 54.92 -0.40 -14.59
C LEU A 41 55.01 -0.93 -13.16
N VAL A 42 55.63 -2.08 -12.99
CA VAL A 42 55.87 -2.67 -11.67
C VAL A 42 56.89 -1.85 -10.90
N GLU A 43 57.94 -1.33 -11.54
CA GLU A 43 58.91 -0.41 -10.92
C GLU A 43 58.24 0.87 -10.44
N ALA A 44 57.44 1.51 -11.30
CA ALA A 44 56.68 2.70 -10.94
C ALA A 44 55.71 2.44 -9.78
N PHE A 45 55.06 1.27 -9.76
CA PHE A 45 54.16 0.87 -8.68
C PHE A 45 54.90 0.66 -7.36
N VAL A 46 56.01 -0.08 -7.38
CA VAL A 46 56.83 -0.37 -6.19
C VAL A 46 57.40 0.91 -5.59
N ALA A 47 57.96 1.80 -6.43
CA ALA A 47 58.54 3.06 -6.00
C ALA A 47 57.51 4.01 -5.37
N ASN A 48 56.26 3.99 -5.85
CA ASN A 48 55.19 4.86 -5.33
C ASN A 48 54.53 4.33 -4.04
N ILE A 49 54.59 3.01 -3.80
CA ILE A 49 53.95 2.39 -2.62
C ILE A 49 54.94 2.19 -1.48
N PHE A 50 56.20 1.86 -1.77
CA PHE A 50 57.25 1.71 -0.76
C PHE A 50 58.57 2.35 -1.23
N SER A 51 59.06 3.35 -0.50
CA SER A 51 60.32 4.04 -0.79
C SER A 51 61.58 3.17 -0.75
N ARG A 52 61.50 1.95 -0.18
CA ARG A 52 62.57 0.94 -0.13
C ARG A 52 62.18 -0.38 -0.80
N GLY A 53 61.17 -0.37 -1.67
CA GLY A 53 60.77 -1.56 -2.40
C GLY A 53 61.82 -1.95 -3.44
N VAL A 54 62.01 -3.25 -3.65
CA VAL A 54 63.01 -3.79 -4.59
C VAL A 54 62.35 -4.81 -5.51
N ILE A 55 62.70 -4.77 -6.80
CA ILE A 55 62.34 -5.86 -7.74
C ILE A 55 63.44 -6.91 -7.68
N ILE A 56 63.05 -8.16 -7.47
CA ILE A 56 63.98 -9.29 -7.35
C ILE A 56 63.65 -10.31 -8.43
N GLU A 57 64.67 -10.77 -9.15
CA GLU A 57 64.60 -11.98 -9.97
C GLU A 57 64.84 -13.18 -9.06
N ALA A 58 63.76 -13.84 -8.64
CA ALA A 58 63.85 -14.99 -7.73
C ALA A 58 63.71 -16.30 -8.52
N GLU A 59 64.81 -17.05 -8.66
CA GLU A 59 64.78 -18.46 -9.11
C GLU A 59 64.13 -19.38 -8.06
N ASN A 60 64.15 -18.97 -6.80
CA ASN A 60 63.55 -19.72 -5.68
C ASN A 60 62.69 -18.80 -4.81
N ARG A 61 61.42 -19.19 -4.62
CA ARG A 61 60.35 -18.43 -3.93
C ARG A 61 60.51 -18.37 -2.40
N ALA A 62 61.71 -18.08 -1.89
CA ALA A 62 62.00 -18.10 -0.47
C ALA A 62 61.79 -16.73 0.22
N ILE A 63 60.65 -16.63 0.93
CA ILE A 63 60.38 -15.98 2.24
C ILE A 63 60.55 -14.44 2.36
N PRO A 64 59.62 -13.74 3.06
CA PRO A 64 59.41 -12.30 2.90
C PRO A 64 60.50 -11.48 3.56
N SER A 65 61.03 -10.53 2.80
CA SER A 65 61.91 -9.48 3.30
C SER A 65 61.11 -8.49 4.16
N LYS A 66 61.78 -7.78 5.09
CA LYS A 66 61.16 -6.67 5.85
C LYS A 66 60.69 -5.52 4.96
N ASN A 67 61.20 -5.46 3.73
CA ASN A 67 60.84 -4.48 2.71
C ASN A 67 60.00 -5.15 1.61
N LEU A 68 59.17 -4.36 0.93
CA LEU A 68 58.39 -4.83 -0.22
C LEU A 68 59.34 -5.39 -1.30
N ALA A 69 59.25 -6.69 -1.56
CA ALA A 69 59.97 -7.36 -2.64
C ALA A 69 58.94 -7.83 -3.69
N VAL A 70 59.11 -7.39 -4.93
CA VAL A 70 58.21 -7.77 -6.04
C VAL A 70 58.98 -8.56 -7.08
N THR A 71 58.37 -9.63 -7.57
CA THR A 71 58.96 -10.52 -8.58
C THR A 71 58.09 -10.48 -9.85
N LEU A 72 58.70 -10.42 -11.02
CA LEU A 72 57.99 -10.41 -12.31
C LEU A 72 57.53 -11.81 -12.78
N THR A 73 57.71 -12.84 -11.95
CA THR A 73 57.28 -14.20 -12.27
C THR A 73 55.76 -14.31 -12.24
N SER A 74 55.17 -14.74 -13.35
CA SER A 74 53.74 -15.00 -13.45
C SER A 74 53.32 -16.16 -12.55
N VAL A 75 52.28 -15.97 -11.75
CA VAL A 75 51.69 -17.03 -10.92
C VAL A 75 50.22 -17.20 -11.29
N LEU A 76 49.83 -18.44 -11.58
CA LEU A 76 48.44 -18.79 -11.77
C LEU A 76 47.82 -19.11 -10.40
N PHE A 77 46.98 -18.22 -9.89
CA PHE A 77 46.20 -18.48 -8.68
C PHE A 77 44.84 -19.03 -9.05
N SER A 78 44.60 -20.31 -8.73
CA SER A 78 43.25 -20.86 -8.72
C SER A 78 42.62 -20.58 -7.36
N ARG A 79 41.64 -19.69 -7.31
CA ARG A 79 40.82 -19.46 -6.13
C ARG A 79 39.48 -20.18 -6.33
N PRO A 80 39.04 -21.05 -5.42
CA PRO A 80 37.69 -21.57 -5.47
C PRO A 80 36.75 -20.37 -5.40
N LYS A 81 35.94 -20.20 -6.45
CA LYS A 81 34.91 -19.18 -6.47
C LYS A 81 33.97 -19.53 -5.32
N ARG A 82 34.04 -18.79 -4.21
CA ARG A 82 33.03 -18.94 -3.15
C ARG A 82 31.70 -18.71 -3.85
N ASN A 83 30.83 -19.72 -3.78
CA ASN A 83 29.46 -19.57 -4.21
C ASN A 83 28.89 -18.32 -3.51
N SER A 84 27.98 -17.61 -4.17
CA SER A 84 27.46 -16.34 -3.64
C SER A 84 26.98 -16.51 -2.18
N ILE A 85 26.99 -15.45 -1.38
CA ILE A 85 26.41 -15.45 -0.02
C ILE A 85 25.02 -16.11 0.01
N LEU A 86 24.22 -15.95 -1.06
CA LEU A 86 22.89 -16.54 -1.17
C LEU A 86 22.90 -18.07 -1.16
N SER A 87 23.91 -18.69 -1.76
CA SER A 87 24.05 -20.14 -1.85
C SER A 87 24.32 -20.74 -0.47
N ASP A 88 25.23 -20.11 0.28
CA ASP A 88 25.53 -20.51 1.66
C ASP A 88 24.29 -20.33 2.55
N ASP A 89 23.54 -19.23 2.38
CA ASP A 89 22.30 -18.96 3.09
C ASP A 89 21.19 -19.98 2.76
N ILE A 90 21.10 -20.42 1.50
CA ILE A 90 20.16 -21.46 1.06
C ILE A 90 20.53 -22.82 1.68
N GLU A 91 21.82 -23.17 1.75
CA GLU A 91 22.26 -24.40 2.41
C GLU A 91 21.97 -24.37 3.92
N LEU A 92 22.16 -23.22 4.56
CA LEU A 92 21.82 -23.00 5.96
C LEU A 92 20.31 -23.09 6.21
N LEU A 93 19.50 -22.55 5.30
CA LEU A 93 18.04 -22.69 5.36
C LEU A 93 17.63 -24.17 5.26
N LYS A 94 18.19 -24.92 4.31
CA LYS A 94 17.90 -26.36 4.13
C LYS A 94 18.26 -27.17 5.37
N THR A 95 19.43 -26.93 5.94
CA THR A 95 19.87 -27.62 7.16
C THR A 95 18.95 -27.32 8.34
N LYS A 96 18.51 -26.06 8.51
CA LYS A 96 17.54 -25.69 9.55
C LYS A 96 16.15 -26.29 9.34
N LEU A 97 15.68 -26.39 8.09
CA LEU A 97 14.37 -26.98 7.79
C LEU A 97 14.33 -28.50 8.05
N ASN A 98 15.47 -29.18 8.07
CA ASN A 98 15.56 -30.60 8.40
C ASN A 98 15.50 -30.88 9.91
N ASP A 99 15.59 -29.85 10.76
CA ASP A 99 15.48 -29.99 12.21
C ASP A 99 13.99 -30.01 12.61
N PRO A 100 13.48 -31.12 13.19
CA PRO A 100 12.08 -31.24 13.58
C PRO A 100 11.67 -30.31 14.72
N SER A 101 12.63 -29.65 15.40
CA SER A 101 12.35 -28.65 16.43
C SER A 101 12.02 -27.27 15.86
N VAL A 102 12.33 -27.02 14.58
CA VAL A 102 12.15 -25.72 13.94
C VAL A 102 10.70 -25.54 13.50
N ALA A 103 9.99 -24.64 14.18
CA ALA A 103 8.63 -24.25 13.79
C ALA A 103 8.64 -23.39 12.52
N ILE A 104 8.06 -23.90 11.43
CA ILE A 104 7.86 -23.15 10.19
C ILE A 104 6.60 -22.30 10.35
N PRO A 105 6.63 -20.99 10.03
CA PRO A 105 5.42 -20.17 10.07
C PRO A 105 4.36 -20.72 9.10
N GLU A 106 3.09 -20.62 9.50
CA GLU A 106 1.98 -21.18 8.74
C GLU A 106 1.87 -20.60 7.33
N GLN A 107 2.19 -19.32 7.15
CA GLN A 107 1.98 -18.63 5.87
C GLN A 107 2.93 -19.15 4.76
N PRO A 108 4.27 -19.21 4.94
CA PRO A 108 5.15 -19.87 3.98
C PRO A 108 4.84 -21.36 3.81
N LEU A 109 4.48 -22.06 4.89
CA LEU A 109 4.11 -23.47 4.82
C LEU A 109 2.89 -23.69 3.93
N SER A 110 1.89 -22.81 4.01
CA SER A 110 0.68 -22.85 3.19
C SER A 110 0.93 -22.75 1.68
N LEU A 111 2.08 -22.21 1.26
CA LEU A 111 2.46 -22.12 -0.15
C LEU A 111 2.93 -23.46 -0.72
N VAL A 112 3.34 -24.40 0.13
CA VAL A 112 3.90 -25.71 -0.25
C VAL A 112 3.11 -26.90 0.27
N THR A 113 2.13 -26.67 1.15
CA THR A 113 1.17 -27.70 1.59
C THR A 113 -0.05 -27.75 0.69
N GLU A 114 -0.58 -28.95 0.47
CA GLU A 114 -1.84 -29.13 -0.24
C GLU A 114 -2.99 -28.37 0.42
N LEU A 115 -3.81 -27.73 -0.41
CA LEU A 115 -4.99 -27.01 0.03
C LEU A 115 -6.01 -27.99 0.60
N LYS A 116 -6.43 -27.77 1.86
CA LYS A 116 -7.57 -28.49 2.43
C LYS A 116 -8.84 -28.09 1.68
N SER A 117 -9.69 -29.07 1.38
CA SER A 117 -10.99 -28.88 0.72
C SER A 117 -12.07 -28.27 1.62
N ASP A 118 -11.78 -28.11 2.91
CA ASP A 118 -12.75 -27.65 3.89
C ASP A 118 -12.94 -26.13 3.83
N ILE A 119 -14.16 -25.72 3.46
CA ILE A 119 -14.58 -24.31 3.51
C ILE A 119 -14.94 -24.00 4.97
N ASN A 120 -13.93 -23.61 5.76
CA ASN A 120 -14.20 -23.09 7.10
C ASN A 120 -14.96 -21.76 7.00
N GLN A 121 -15.96 -21.57 7.87
CA GLN A 121 -16.59 -20.27 8.07
C GLN A 121 -15.52 -19.30 8.58
N LYS A 122 -15.15 -18.33 7.72
CA LYS A 122 -14.18 -17.30 8.07
C LYS A 122 -14.84 -16.26 8.96
N GLU A 123 -14.11 -15.83 9.99
CA GLU A 123 -14.52 -14.68 10.80
C GLU A 123 -14.74 -13.46 9.89
N THR A 124 -15.84 -12.74 10.09
CA THR A 124 -16.09 -11.49 9.35
C THR A 124 -15.50 -10.32 10.11
N TYR A 125 -14.63 -9.58 9.43
CA TYR A 125 -14.02 -8.35 9.93
C TYR A 125 -14.70 -7.14 9.31
N SER A 126 -14.98 -6.14 10.13
CA SER A 126 -15.46 -4.83 9.68
C SER A 126 -14.49 -3.75 10.13
N PHE A 127 -14.43 -2.65 9.38
CA PHE A 127 -13.59 -1.50 9.70
C PHE A 127 -14.46 -0.30 10.03
N ARG A 128 -14.09 0.46 11.06
CA ARG A 128 -14.79 1.70 11.46
C ARG A 128 -14.64 2.80 10.41
N GLY A 129 -15.46 3.85 10.53
CA GLY A 129 -15.35 5.04 9.69
C GLY A 129 -15.81 4.83 8.25
N ARG A 130 -16.81 3.98 8.05
CA ARG A 130 -17.31 3.62 6.71
C ARG A 130 -18.77 3.98 6.55
N SER A 131 -19.02 4.91 5.62
CA SER A 131 -20.38 5.30 5.28
C SER A 131 -21.15 4.19 4.56
N GLY A 132 -22.40 3.98 4.98
CA GLY A 132 -23.35 3.06 4.35
C GLY A 132 -23.19 1.57 4.67
N THR A 133 -22.30 1.19 5.60
CA THR A 133 -22.16 -0.20 6.07
C THR A 133 -21.80 -0.22 7.55
N GLU A 134 -22.78 -0.09 8.43
CA GLU A 134 -22.58 -0.47 9.84
C GLU A 134 -22.56 -2.00 9.96
N GLY A 135 -21.43 -2.55 10.39
CA GLY A 135 -21.41 -3.62 11.41
C GLY A 135 -22.04 -4.98 11.12
N PHE A 136 -21.80 -5.62 9.96
CA PHE A 136 -22.04 -7.08 9.81
C PHE A 136 -20.77 -7.92 10.05
N GLY A 137 -19.76 -7.35 10.73
CA GLY A 137 -18.55 -8.05 11.13
C GLY A 137 -18.62 -8.46 12.60
N SER A 138 -18.24 -9.71 12.91
CA SER A 138 -18.08 -10.17 14.30
C SER A 138 -16.97 -9.42 15.07
N LYS A 139 -15.99 -8.86 14.35
CA LYS A 139 -14.90 -8.03 14.90
C LYS A 139 -14.79 -6.70 14.16
N VAL A 140 -14.52 -5.65 14.92
CA VAL A 140 -14.37 -4.28 14.44
C VAL A 140 -12.91 -3.86 14.62
N GLU A 141 -12.26 -3.48 13.53
CA GLU A 141 -10.84 -3.09 13.47
C GLU A 141 -10.68 -1.67 12.89
N GLU A 142 -9.47 -1.12 13.02
CA GLU A 142 -9.08 0.13 12.39
C GLU A 142 -8.46 -0.09 10.99
N LEU A 143 -8.74 0.82 10.06
CA LEU A 143 -8.14 0.82 8.73
C LEU A 143 -7.25 2.04 8.55
N TYR A 144 -5.99 1.83 8.16
CA TYR A 144 -4.98 2.88 8.07
C TYR A 144 -4.47 3.01 6.64
N PHE A 145 -5.29 3.61 5.78
CA PHE A 145 -4.98 3.84 4.37
C PHE A 145 -4.73 5.33 4.11
N PRO A 146 -3.48 5.74 3.78
CA PRO A 146 -3.16 7.14 3.52
C PRO A 146 -3.63 7.63 2.14
N LEU A 147 -3.92 6.73 1.20
CA LEU A 147 -4.37 7.07 -0.16
C LEU A 147 -5.85 6.72 -0.33
N PRO A 148 -6.58 7.43 -1.22
CA PRO A 148 -7.98 7.11 -1.54
C PRO A 148 -8.16 5.63 -1.91
N TYR A 149 -9.27 5.05 -1.44
CA TYR A 149 -9.55 3.63 -1.58
C TYR A 149 -11.03 3.35 -1.84
N ASN A 150 -11.33 2.13 -2.33
CA ASN A 150 -12.68 1.66 -2.62
C ASN A 150 -13.02 0.40 -1.81
N LYS A 151 -14.25 -0.12 -1.97
CA LYS A 151 -14.73 -1.29 -1.23
C LYS A 151 -13.88 -2.53 -1.51
N GLU A 152 -13.50 -2.76 -2.76
CA GLU A 152 -12.71 -3.91 -3.21
C GLU A 152 -11.33 -3.94 -2.57
N GLN A 153 -10.67 -2.79 -2.44
CA GLN A 153 -9.36 -2.70 -1.79
C GLN A 153 -9.43 -3.05 -0.30
N ILE A 154 -10.55 -2.76 0.35
CA ILE A 154 -10.74 -3.10 1.76
C ILE A 154 -10.99 -4.60 1.93
N THR A 155 -11.72 -5.21 1.00
CA THR A 155 -11.92 -6.67 0.96
C THR A 155 -10.60 -7.43 0.91
N ILE A 156 -9.55 -6.86 0.28
CA ILE A 156 -8.20 -7.47 0.30
C ILE A 156 -7.70 -7.61 1.74
N VAL A 157 -7.80 -6.58 2.55
CA VAL A 157 -7.35 -6.61 3.96
C VAL A 157 -8.23 -7.55 4.78
N GLN A 158 -9.56 -7.53 4.60
CA GLN A 158 -10.47 -8.47 5.28
C GLN A 158 -10.10 -9.94 4.98
N ASN A 159 -9.76 -10.24 3.72
CA ASN A 159 -9.32 -11.57 3.32
C ASN A 159 -7.94 -11.92 3.89
N LEU A 160 -7.02 -10.96 3.99
CA LEU A 160 -5.69 -11.18 4.58
C LEU A 160 -5.74 -11.40 6.10
N LEU A 161 -6.74 -10.87 6.81
CA LEU A 161 -6.96 -11.15 8.24
C LEU A 161 -7.44 -12.58 8.50
N THR A 162 -8.07 -13.22 7.51
CA THR A 162 -8.70 -14.54 7.64
C THR A 162 -7.99 -15.64 6.85
N SER A 163 -6.97 -15.30 6.06
CA SER A 163 -6.34 -16.19 5.09
C SER A 163 -4.84 -15.99 5.06
N SER A 164 -4.09 -17.08 4.87
CA SER A 164 -2.62 -17.05 4.80
C SER A 164 -2.07 -16.33 3.56
N GLY A 165 -2.90 -16.12 2.52
CA GLY A 165 -2.54 -15.40 1.32
C GLY A 165 -3.76 -14.97 0.50
N VAL A 166 -3.61 -13.91 -0.27
CA VAL A 166 -4.66 -13.37 -1.16
C VAL A 166 -4.03 -13.03 -2.50
N VAL A 167 -4.62 -13.55 -3.58
CA VAL A 167 -4.26 -13.17 -4.94
C VAL A 167 -5.18 -12.07 -5.42
N VAL A 168 -4.59 -10.94 -5.83
CA VAL A 168 -5.33 -9.78 -6.32
C VAL A 168 -5.05 -9.59 -7.80
N GLN A 169 -6.08 -9.75 -8.64
CA GLN A 169 -6.00 -9.51 -10.07
C GLN A 169 -6.79 -8.25 -10.42
N GLY A 170 -6.33 -7.50 -11.43
CA GLY A 170 -7.19 -6.51 -12.07
C GLY A 170 -6.65 -6.05 -13.42
N PRO A 171 -7.43 -5.29 -14.19
CA PRO A 171 -6.96 -4.63 -15.41
C PRO A 171 -5.78 -3.66 -15.16
N PRO A 172 -4.97 -3.31 -16.17
CA PRO A 172 -3.97 -2.26 -16.03
C PRO A 172 -4.64 -0.92 -15.66
N GLY A 173 -3.98 -0.13 -14.81
CA GLY A 173 -4.50 1.18 -14.37
C GLY A 173 -5.49 1.17 -13.20
N THR A 174 -5.95 0.01 -12.72
CA THR A 174 -6.95 -0.08 -11.63
C THR A 174 -6.37 0.12 -10.22
N GLY A 175 -5.34 0.95 -10.08
CA GLY A 175 -4.82 1.35 -8.78
C GLY A 175 -4.07 0.27 -7.98
N LYS A 176 -3.63 -0.85 -8.58
CA LYS A 176 -2.89 -1.92 -7.84
C LYS A 176 -1.71 -1.39 -7.03
N THR A 177 -0.90 -0.50 -7.61
CA THR A 177 0.22 0.13 -6.90
C THR A 177 -0.26 0.97 -5.71
N HIS A 178 -1.40 1.66 -5.83
CA HIS A 178 -2.01 2.39 -4.72
C HIS A 178 -2.49 1.42 -3.63
N SER A 179 -3.12 0.30 -4.01
CA SER A 179 -3.52 -0.75 -3.08
C SER A 179 -2.33 -1.30 -2.30
N ILE A 180 -1.20 -1.57 -2.98
CA ILE A 180 0.02 -2.07 -2.34
C ILE A 180 0.53 -1.05 -1.30
N ALA A 181 0.62 0.22 -1.66
CA ALA A 181 1.07 1.27 -0.72
C ALA A 181 0.15 1.39 0.50
N ASN A 182 -1.17 1.35 0.30
CA ASN A 182 -2.16 1.36 1.38
C ASN A 182 -2.00 0.15 2.32
N ILE A 183 -1.84 -1.05 1.76
CA ILE A 183 -1.64 -2.28 2.54
C ILE A 183 -0.34 -2.22 3.34
N ILE A 184 0.77 -1.74 2.74
CA ILE A 184 2.04 -1.55 3.45
C ILE A 184 1.85 -0.61 4.64
N CYS A 185 1.23 0.55 4.42
CA CYS A 185 1.02 1.54 5.48
C CYS A 185 0.13 0.98 6.60
N HIS A 186 -0.91 0.23 6.24
CA HIS A 186 -1.78 -0.41 7.23
C HIS A 186 -1.03 -1.42 8.11
N TYR A 187 -0.20 -2.27 7.52
CA TYR A 187 0.59 -3.22 8.30
C TYR A 187 1.68 -2.55 9.15
N LEU A 188 2.32 -1.50 8.63
CA LEU A 188 3.29 -0.71 9.39
C LEU A 188 2.63 0.00 10.59
N ALA A 189 1.44 0.57 10.40
CA ALA A 189 0.68 1.19 11.48
C ALA A 189 0.29 0.19 12.58
N ASN A 190 0.07 -1.07 12.20
CA ASN A 190 -0.15 -2.20 13.12
C ASN A 190 1.15 -2.82 13.68
N GLY A 191 2.30 -2.17 13.50
CA GLY A 191 3.58 -2.60 14.04
C GLY A 191 4.16 -3.86 13.37
N LYS A 192 3.65 -4.23 12.18
CA LYS A 192 4.16 -5.40 11.43
C LYS A 192 5.34 -5.00 10.55
N LYS A 193 6.21 -5.98 10.27
CA LYS A 193 7.30 -5.84 9.29
C LYS A 193 6.80 -6.36 7.94
N VAL A 194 7.08 -5.62 6.87
CA VAL A 194 6.59 -5.94 5.52
C VAL A 194 7.78 -6.11 4.58
N LEU A 195 7.85 -7.24 3.89
CA LEU A 195 8.77 -7.48 2.79
C LEU A 195 8.01 -7.33 1.47
N VAL A 196 8.49 -6.45 0.59
CA VAL A 196 7.91 -6.25 -0.74
C VAL A 196 8.89 -6.78 -1.77
N THR A 197 8.41 -7.64 -2.67
CA THR A 197 9.21 -8.21 -3.76
C THR A 197 8.46 -8.08 -5.08
N ALA A 198 9.20 -7.90 -6.17
CA ALA A 198 8.66 -7.84 -7.52
C ALA A 198 9.70 -8.37 -8.52
N GLN A 199 9.23 -8.92 -9.64
CA GLN A 199 10.10 -9.40 -10.71
C GLN A 199 10.91 -8.27 -11.36
N GLN A 200 10.33 -7.07 -11.46
CA GLN A 200 10.92 -5.93 -12.15
C GLN A 200 11.18 -4.80 -11.16
N SER A 201 12.43 -4.30 -11.12
CA SER A 201 12.85 -3.25 -10.17
C SER A 201 12.07 -1.93 -10.30
N HIS A 202 11.53 -1.60 -11.47
CA HIS A 202 10.74 -0.37 -11.65
C HIS A 202 9.42 -0.41 -10.87
N VAL A 203 8.81 -1.59 -10.70
CA VAL A 203 7.55 -1.74 -9.94
C VAL A 203 7.75 -1.32 -8.49
N LEU A 204 8.89 -1.69 -7.91
CA LEU A 204 9.25 -1.33 -6.54
C LEU A 204 9.48 0.18 -6.39
N LYS A 205 10.08 0.84 -7.41
CA LYS A 205 10.21 2.30 -7.43
C LYS A 205 8.85 2.99 -7.42
N THR A 206 7.92 2.55 -8.27
CA THR A 206 6.57 3.12 -8.32
C THR A 206 5.78 2.90 -7.03
N VAL A 207 5.94 1.74 -6.38
CA VAL A 207 5.35 1.50 -5.05
C VAL A 207 5.96 2.45 -4.01
N HIS A 208 7.29 2.57 -3.99
CA HIS A 208 8.01 3.46 -3.08
C HIS A 208 7.60 4.94 -3.23
N GLU A 209 7.38 5.40 -4.47
CA GLU A 209 6.89 6.75 -4.75
C GLU A 209 5.49 7.03 -4.17
N LYS A 210 4.66 5.99 -4.02
CA LYS A 210 3.30 6.09 -3.46
C LYS A 210 3.26 6.04 -1.94
N ILE A 211 4.35 5.64 -1.29
CA ILE A 211 4.44 5.65 0.18
C ILE A 211 4.60 7.11 0.64
N PRO A 212 3.91 7.55 1.71
CA PRO A 212 4.08 8.89 2.27
C PRO A 212 5.53 9.21 2.62
N ASP A 213 5.97 10.45 2.42
CA ASP A 213 7.37 10.88 2.62
C ASP A 213 7.88 10.59 4.04
N GLU A 214 7.02 10.69 5.04
CA GLU A 214 7.33 10.42 6.45
C GLU A 214 7.71 8.95 6.72
N LEU A 215 7.22 8.03 5.88
CA LEU A 215 7.45 6.59 5.98
C LEU A 215 8.55 6.11 5.04
N LYS A 216 8.90 6.85 3.98
CA LYS A 216 9.97 6.47 3.03
C LYS A 216 11.30 6.13 3.70
N PRO A 217 11.79 6.85 4.73
CA PRO A 217 13.03 6.48 5.43
C PRO A 217 13.01 5.11 6.09
N LEU A 218 11.83 4.56 6.37
CA LEU A 218 11.66 3.22 6.95
C LEU A 218 11.69 2.11 5.90
N VAL A 219 11.68 2.47 4.61
CA VAL A 219 11.62 1.53 3.49
C VAL A 219 13.02 1.32 2.93
N VAL A 220 13.58 0.15 3.21
CA VAL A 220 14.87 -0.26 2.66
C VAL A 220 14.65 -1.01 1.35
N SER A 221 15.15 -0.46 0.24
CA SER A 221 15.14 -1.14 -1.06
C SER A 221 16.47 -1.84 -1.32
N ARG A 222 16.42 -3.15 -1.60
CA ARG A 222 17.58 -3.95 -2.00
C ARG A 222 17.60 -4.21 -3.52
N ASN A 223 17.26 -3.19 -4.30
CA ASN A 223 17.18 -3.30 -5.76
C ASN A 223 18.11 -2.30 -6.44
N GLY A 224 19.29 -2.75 -6.86
CA GLY A 224 20.26 -1.93 -7.57
C GLY A 224 21.63 -2.61 -7.68
N SER A 225 22.53 -1.98 -8.44
CA SER A 225 23.96 -2.32 -8.40
C SER A 225 24.47 -2.20 -6.96
N SER A 226 25.45 -3.02 -6.58
CA SER A 226 25.88 -3.17 -5.19
C SER A 226 26.28 -1.88 -4.49
N LYS A 227 26.58 -0.80 -5.23
CA LYS A 227 26.97 0.50 -4.67
C LYS A 227 25.78 1.41 -4.36
N GLU A 228 24.84 1.57 -5.30
CA GLU A 228 23.68 2.46 -5.10
C GLU A 228 22.74 1.94 -4.00
N SER A 229 22.49 0.62 -3.97
CA SER A 229 21.68 0.01 -2.91
C SER A 229 22.33 0.08 -1.53
N LYS A 230 23.67 0.05 -1.45
CA LYS A 230 24.39 0.24 -0.18
C LYS A 230 24.24 1.66 0.33
N ASN A 231 24.45 2.66 -0.54
CA ASN A 231 24.31 4.06 -0.16
C ASN A 231 22.87 4.39 0.31
N GLN A 232 21.85 3.85 -0.35
CA GLN A 232 20.45 4.03 0.06
C GLN A 232 20.16 3.37 1.41
N LEU A 233 20.71 2.17 1.65
CA LEU A 233 20.61 1.48 2.93
C LEU A 233 21.27 2.29 4.05
N GLU A 234 22.51 2.73 3.86
CA GLU A 234 23.26 3.56 4.81
C GLU A 234 22.48 4.85 5.13
N SER A 235 22.03 5.56 4.11
CA SER A 235 21.23 6.79 4.29
C SER A 235 19.94 6.55 5.08
N SER A 236 19.26 5.43 4.83
CA SER A 236 18.03 5.08 5.55
C SER A 236 18.30 4.73 7.01
N ILE A 237 19.38 3.98 7.27
CA ILE A 237 19.82 3.64 8.64
C ILE A 237 20.18 4.92 9.40
N ASP A 238 20.97 5.81 8.81
CA ASP A 238 21.38 7.07 9.44
C ASP A 238 20.17 7.93 9.80
N LEU A 239 19.19 8.06 8.88
CA LEU A 239 17.95 8.77 9.13
C LEU A 239 17.12 8.13 10.25
N ILE A 240 17.03 6.80 10.29
CA ILE A 240 16.32 6.08 11.36
C ILE A 240 17.00 6.33 12.72
N VAL A 241 18.32 6.21 12.78
CA VAL A 241 19.10 6.44 14.01
C VAL A 241 18.97 7.89 14.48
N GLN A 242 19.07 8.86 13.57
CA GLN A 242 18.83 10.27 13.89
C GLN A 242 17.43 10.50 14.42
N LYS A 243 16.41 9.91 13.78
CA LYS A 243 15.02 10.04 14.21
C LYS A 243 14.81 9.43 15.59
N ILE A 244 15.34 8.24 15.86
CA ILE A 244 15.23 7.58 17.17
C ILE A 244 15.94 8.36 18.26
N THR A 245 17.12 8.92 17.98
CA THR A 245 17.91 9.67 18.97
C THR A 245 17.29 11.02 19.33
N GLN A 246 16.64 11.69 18.37
CA GLN A 246 15.94 12.96 18.60
C GLN A 246 14.50 12.78 19.11
N MET A 247 13.94 11.58 19.02
CA MET A 247 12.54 11.31 19.35
C MET A 247 12.30 11.32 20.86
N ASN A 248 11.45 12.24 21.31
CA ASN A 248 10.85 12.14 22.63
C ASN A 248 9.67 11.15 22.60
N VAL A 249 9.91 9.94 23.12
CA VAL A 249 8.90 8.85 23.13
C VAL A 249 7.62 9.25 23.86
N ALA A 250 7.71 10.04 24.94
CA ALA A 250 6.54 10.45 25.71
C ALA A 250 5.65 11.42 24.91
N GLU A 251 6.26 12.35 24.19
CA GLU A 251 5.56 13.30 23.34
C GLU A 251 4.90 12.59 22.15
N VAL A 252 5.62 11.69 21.47
CA VAL A 252 5.04 10.96 20.34
C VAL A 252 3.87 10.07 20.79
N ARG A 253 3.95 9.43 21.96
CA ARG A 253 2.82 8.67 22.52
C ARG A 253 1.60 9.57 22.75
N LYS A 254 1.80 10.77 23.31
CA LYS A 254 0.73 11.75 23.49
C LYS A 254 0.12 12.16 22.14
N THR A 255 0.94 12.40 21.13
CA THR A 255 0.44 12.72 19.78
C THR A 255 -0.38 11.59 19.19
N ILE A 256 0.06 10.33 19.33
CA ILE A 256 -0.70 9.15 18.89
C ILE A 256 -2.07 9.09 19.59
N GLU A 257 -2.13 9.37 20.89
CA GLU A 257 -3.38 9.37 21.65
C GLU A 257 -4.33 10.48 21.18
N VAL A 258 -3.84 11.69 20.94
CA VAL A 258 -4.63 12.80 20.38
C VAL A 258 -5.17 12.44 19.01
N LEU A 259 -4.33 11.88 18.13
CA LEU A 259 -4.76 11.46 16.78
C LEU A 259 -5.82 10.36 16.84
N LYS A 260 -5.70 9.41 17.78
CA LYS A 260 -6.73 8.38 17.99
C LYS A 260 -8.06 8.98 18.43
N GLN A 261 -8.04 9.94 19.35
CA GLN A 261 -9.26 10.66 19.77
C GLN A 261 -9.89 11.44 18.61
N GLN A 262 -9.09 12.04 17.74
CA GLN A 262 -9.60 12.71 16.53
C GLN A 262 -10.24 11.71 15.56
N ILE A 263 -9.63 10.53 15.37
CA ILE A 263 -10.22 9.46 14.56
C ILE A 263 -11.57 9.02 15.15
N ASP A 264 -11.64 8.82 16.47
CA ASP A 264 -12.88 8.46 17.16
C ASP A 264 -13.98 9.52 16.97
N HIS A 265 -13.63 10.80 17.13
CA HIS A 265 -14.56 11.90 16.91
C HIS A 265 -15.06 11.95 15.46
N ASN A 266 -14.16 11.85 14.48
CA ASN A 266 -14.53 11.85 13.06
C ASN A 266 -15.45 10.67 12.72
N HIS A 267 -15.18 9.48 13.26
CA HIS A 267 -16.05 8.32 13.08
C HIS A 267 -17.44 8.54 13.69
N HIS A 268 -17.52 9.21 14.84
CA HIS A 268 -18.80 9.57 15.46
C HIS A 268 -19.60 10.54 14.58
N GLU A 269 -18.98 11.62 14.13
CA GLU A 269 -19.63 12.61 13.25
C GLU A 269 -20.10 11.97 11.94
N MET A 270 -19.29 11.09 11.34
CA MET A 270 -19.69 10.33 10.15
C MET A 270 -20.94 9.49 10.38
N ALA A 271 -21.01 8.78 11.51
CA ALA A 271 -22.19 7.96 11.84
C ALA A 271 -23.45 8.82 12.08
N LEU A 272 -23.30 10.01 12.68
CA LEU A 272 -24.40 10.96 12.84
C LEU A 272 -24.92 11.44 11.47
N ILE A 273 -24.01 11.87 10.59
CA ILE A 273 -24.35 12.34 9.24
C ILE A 273 -25.02 11.22 8.45
N ASP A 274 -24.49 9.99 8.49
CA ASP A 274 -25.09 8.84 7.81
C ASP A 274 -26.52 8.61 8.30
N ARG A 275 -26.75 8.65 9.62
CA ARG A 275 -28.09 8.51 10.21
C ARG A 275 -29.03 9.62 9.75
N GLU A 276 -28.56 10.86 9.66
CA GLU A 276 -29.35 11.98 9.13
C GLU A 276 -29.71 11.77 7.66
N ILE A 277 -28.77 11.32 6.84
CA ILE A 277 -29.00 10.98 5.43
C ILE A 277 -30.04 9.86 5.33
N TYR A 278 -29.93 8.81 6.14
CA TYR A 278 -30.92 7.72 6.15
C TYR A 278 -32.31 8.22 6.56
N ASN A 279 -32.42 9.04 7.61
CA ASN A 279 -33.69 9.61 8.03
C ASN A 279 -34.30 10.51 6.95
N PHE A 280 -33.46 11.27 6.23
CA PHE A 280 -33.90 12.09 5.11
C PHE A 280 -34.39 11.22 3.95
N ALA A 281 -33.60 10.21 3.56
CA ALA A 281 -34.00 9.26 2.53
C ALA A 281 -35.31 8.56 2.89
N GLU A 282 -35.47 8.10 4.13
CA GLU A 282 -36.69 7.47 4.61
C GLU A 282 -37.91 8.39 4.45
N LYS A 283 -37.84 9.65 4.90
CA LYS A 283 -38.93 10.62 4.74
C LYS A 283 -39.31 10.88 3.28
N HIS A 284 -38.33 10.87 2.37
CA HIS A 284 -38.53 11.20 0.96
C HIS A 284 -38.91 10.00 0.08
N TYR A 285 -38.58 8.78 0.50
CA TYR A 285 -38.82 7.54 -0.24
C TYR A 285 -39.85 6.62 0.42
N GLN A 286 -40.37 6.95 1.60
CA GLN A 286 -41.55 6.27 2.16
C GLN A 286 -42.81 6.68 1.41
N ASN A 287 -43.58 5.68 0.98
CA ASN A 287 -44.87 5.92 0.36
C ASN A 287 -45.85 6.53 1.37
N ILE A 288 -46.50 7.61 0.96
CA ILE A 288 -47.63 8.21 1.66
C ILE A 288 -48.91 7.63 1.05
N GLU A 289 -49.83 7.21 1.90
CA GLU A 289 -51.15 6.76 1.46
C GLU A 289 -52.08 7.97 1.30
N VAL A 290 -52.55 8.19 0.08
CA VAL A 290 -53.51 9.26 -0.28
C VAL A 290 -54.70 8.60 -0.97
N ASP A 291 -55.87 8.68 -0.36
CA ASP A 291 -57.12 8.08 -0.84
C ASP A 291 -56.97 6.58 -1.21
N GLY A 292 -56.29 5.82 -0.35
CA GLY A 292 -56.02 4.38 -0.54
C GLY A 292 -54.92 4.05 -1.56
N ASN A 293 -54.27 5.06 -2.15
CA ASN A 293 -53.17 4.88 -3.10
C ASN A 293 -51.83 5.25 -2.46
N LYS A 294 -50.87 4.32 -2.53
CA LYS A 294 -49.50 4.56 -2.10
C LYS A 294 -48.76 5.38 -3.15
N LYS A 295 -48.38 6.61 -2.81
CA LYS A 295 -47.63 7.51 -3.69
C LYS A 295 -46.35 7.98 -3.01
N LEU A 296 -45.30 8.20 -3.81
CA LEU A 296 -44.09 8.83 -3.29
C LEU A 296 -44.35 10.33 -3.04
N PRO A 297 -43.71 10.93 -2.02
CA PRO A 297 -43.80 12.36 -1.76
C PRO A 297 -43.49 13.21 -3.00
N MET A 298 -42.50 12.79 -3.81
CA MET A 298 -42.11 13.50 -5.04
C MET A 298 -43.22 13.50 -6.09
N ASP A 299 -43.95 12.39 -6.24
CA ASP A 299 -45.06 12.28 -7.19
C ASP A 299 -46.24 13.15 -6.74
N ILE A 300 -46.49 13.23 -5.43
CA ILE A 300 -47.52 14.10 -4.85
C ILE A 300 -47.18 15.56 -5.15
N VAL A 301 -45.95 16.00 -4.84
CA VAL A 301 -45.50 17.38 -5.10
C VAL A 301 -45.59 17.72 -6.58
N LYS A 302 -45.15 16.82 -7.46
CA LYS A 302 -45.25 17.00 -8.91
C LYS A 302 -46.71 17.19 -9.36
N THR A 303 -47.62 16.33 -8.87
CA THR A 303 -49.05 16.42 -9.16
C THR A 303 -49.64 17.76 -8.69
N VAL A 304 -49.27 18.21 -7.49
CA VAL A 304 -49.71 19.49 -6.93
C VAL A 304 -49.22 20.67 -7.79
N LEU A 305 -47.95 20.67 -8.19
CA LEU A 305 -47.37 21.74 -9.00
C LEU A 305 -47.99 21.81 -10.40
N GLU A 306 -48.17 20.67 -11.06
CA GLU A 306 -48.79 20.59 -12.39
C GLU A 306 -50.27 21.01 -12.36
N SER A 307 -50.98 20.65 -11.28
CA SER A 307 -52.41 20.90 -11.15
C SER A 307 -52.74 22.28 -10.56
N ARG A 308 -51.76 22.99 -9.97
CA ARG A 308 -51.98 24.22 -9.21
C ARG A 308 -52.77 25.28 -9.98
N ALA A 309 -52.44 25.49 -11.25
CA ALA A 309 -53.09 26.49 -12.09
C ALA A 309 -54.58 26.19 -12.36
N SER A 310 -54.98 24.91 -12.34
CA SER A 310 -56.37 24.50 -12.59
C SER A 310 -57.25 24.57 -11.34
N TYR A 311 -56.65 24.56 -10.15
CA TYR A 311 -57.38 24.50 -8.87
C TYR A 311 -57.10 25.69 -7.95
N GLU A 312 -56.49 26.77 -8.46
CA GLU A 312 -56.19 27.99 -7.69
C GLU A 312 -57.45 28.67 -7.12
N TRP A 313 -58.62 28.41 -7.71
CA TRP A 313 -59.91 28.89 -7.21
C TRP A 313 -60.34 28.25 -5.88
N PHE A 314 -59.74 27.12 -5.51
CA PHE A 314 -60.11 26.35 -4.32
C PHE A 314 -59.18 26.72 -3.15
N ASN A 315 -59.67 27.58 -2.26
CA ASN A 315 -58.88 28.15 -1.17
C ASN A 315 -58.96 27.36 0.15
N ASP A 316 -59.72 26.26 0.18
CA ASP A 316 -59.92 25.49 1.40
C ASP A 316 -58.65 24.72 1.76
N GLN A 317 -58.30 24.72 3.05
CA GLN A 317 -57.16 23.99 3.58
C GLN A 317 -57.58 22.57 3.94
N LEU A 318 -57.47 21.65 2.99
CA LEU A 318 -57.75 20.23 3.20
C LEU A 318 -56.55 19.52 3.83
N THR A 319 -56.83 18.62 4.77
CA THR A 319 -55.87 17.65 5.29
C THR A 319 -56.18 16.25 4.76
N LEU A 320 -55.28 15.27 4.99
CA LEU A 320 -55.54 13.86 4.68
C LEU A 320 -56.38 13.15 5.77
N GLU A 321 -56.92 13.91 6.73
CA GLU A 321 -57.77 13.36 7.78
C GLU A 321 -59.17 13.04 7.25
N ASN A 322 -59.85 12.06 7.87
CA ASN A 322 -61.19 11.62 7.45
C ASN A 322 -62.24 12.74 7.41
N LYS A 323 -62.05 13.83 8.16
CA LYS A 323 -62.96 14.99 8.18
C LYS A 323 -62.99 15.76 6.85
N ASP A 324 -61.89 15.70 6.09
CA ASP A 324 -61.69 16.42 4.83
C ASP A 324 -61.84 15.49 3.62
N GLN A 325 -62.19 14.22 3.84
CA GLN A 325 -62.52 13.29 2.76
C GLN A 325 -63.78 13.76 2.03
N PHE A 326 -63.75 13.59 0.71
CA PHE A 326 -64.89 13.96 -0.12
C PHE A 326 -66.12 13.15 0.29
N PRO A 327 -67.24 13.80 0.67
CA PRO A 327 -68.33 13.15 1.41
C PRO A 327 -69.21 12.22 0.57
N PHE A 328 -69.02 12.20 -0.76
CA PHE A 328 -69.84 11.40 -1.68
C PHE A 328 -68.99 10.38 -2.43
N SER A 329 -69.55 9.19 -2.63
CA SER A 329 -69.00 8.19 -3.55
C SER A 329 -69.12 8.65 -5.01
N GLN A 330 -68.34 8.03 -5.92
CA GLN A 330 -68.47 8.27 -7.36
C GLN A 330 -69.90 8.01 -7.87
N ILE A 331 -70.60 7.03 -7.30
CA ILE A 331 -71.97 6.68 -7.69
C ILE A 331 -72.93 7.81 -7.31
N GLU A 332 -72.83 8.31 -6.07
CA GLU A 332 -73.65 9.44 -5.59
C GLU A 332 -73.36 10.72 -6.37
N LEU A 333 -72.10 10.96 -6.75
CA LEU A 333 -71.72 12.08 -7.61
C LEU A 333 -72.38 12.01 -8.99
N ILE A 334 -72.39 10.83 -9.63
CA ILE A 334 -73.05 10.64 -10.92
C ILE A 334 -74.55 10.89 -10.77
N GLN A 335 -75.17 10.35 -9.72
CA GLN A 335 -76.59 10.56 -9.42
C GLN A 335 -76.92 12.03 -9.16
N LEU A 336 -76.09 12.75 -8.41
CA LEU A 336 -76.23 14.19 -8.17
C LEU A 336 -76.11 14.97 -9.47
N ARG A 337 -75.11 14.65 -10.31
CA ARG A 337 -74.91 15.30 -11.61
C ARG A 337 -76.10 15.08 -12.54
N ASP A 338 -76.64 13.86 -12.58
CA ASP A 338 -77.79 13.52 -13.42
C ASP A 338 -79.08 14.13 -12.89
N SER A 339 -79.25 14.20 -11.56
CA SER A 339 -80.36 14.91 -10.92
C SER A 339 -80.30 16.41 -11.19
N ARG A 340 -79.11 17.02 -11.11
CA ARG A 340 -78.88 18.43 -11.49
C ARG A 340 -79.26 18.68 -12.95
N LYS A 341 -78.90 17.77 -13.86
CA LYS A 341 -79.29 17.87 -15.28
C LYS A 341 -80.80 17.76 -15.50
N LYS A 342 -81.47 16.88 -14.74
CA LYS A 342 -82.94 16.70 -14.81
C LYS A 342 -83.69 17.94 -14.32
N ILE A 343 -83.23 18.53 -13.22
CA ILE A 343 -83.83 19.73 -12.62
C ILE A 343 -83.50 20.99 -13.44
N GLY A 344 -82.29 21.06 -14.01
CA GLY A 344 -81.92 22.02 -15.05
C GLY A 344 -82.21 23.48 -14.70
N ILE A 345 -83.23 24.05 -15.34
CA ILE A 345 -83.61 25.48 -15.27
C ILE A 345 -84.36 25.77 -13.95
N ASP A 346 -84.91 24.74 -13.30
CA ASP A 346 -85.74 24.88 -12.10
C ASP A 346 -84.91 24.91 -10.80
N LEU A 347 -83.59 24.76 -10.89
CA LEU A 347 -82.66 24.83 -9.76
C LEU A 347 -82.79 26.07 -8.87
N PRO A 348 -83.05 27.29 -9.40
CA PRO A 348 -83.24 28.49 -8.60
C PRO A 348 -84.52 28.48 -7.75
N PHE A 349 -85.49 27.60 -8.06
CA PHE A 349 -86.76 27.49 -7.32
C PHE A 349 -86.71 26.45 -6.20
N ILE A 350 -85.58 25.77 -6.04
CA ILE A 350 -85.33 24.88 -4.91
C ILE A 350 -84.80 25.75 -3.77
N ASN A 351 -85.66 26.07 -2.80
CA ASN A 351 -85.23 26.69 -1.56
C ASN A 351 -84.32 25.72 -0.80
N TYR A 352 -83.05 26.11 -0.65
CA TYR A 352 -82.15 25.48 0.32
C TYR A 352 -82.57 26.01 1.70
N GLY A 353 -83.22 25.15 2.48
CA GLY A 353 -83.53 25.39 3.89
C GLY A 353 -82.30 25.30 4.77
#